data_AF-A0A2N7RR12-F1
#
_entry.id   AF-A0A2N7RR12-F1
#
_cell.length_a   1.000
_cell.length_b   1.000
_cell.length_c   1.000
_cell.angle_alpha   90.00
_cell.angle_beta   90.00
_cell.angle_gamma   90.00
#
_symmetry.space_group_name_H-M   'P 1'
#
loop_
_entity.id
_entity.type
_entity.pdbx_description
1 polymer ?
#
loop_
_entity_poly.entity_id
_entity_poly.type
_entity_poly.pdbx_seq_one_letter_code
_entity_poly.pdbx_strand_id
1 'polypeptide(L)'
;MAVYAITGKLGSGKGKGAMKLLRDYLRSGKRVATNCDVFLEHMMPGQSCATVIRMPDKPDVADLYAIGSGNRFIEFEPIVKSCDKVFEYVPPSPKLLVGFDESHNGALFLDECASWLNTRDFQEKGRKSILEWCIHARKYGWDVYFICQNIDQIDKQLRQSLFEYVVRMSRLDRMKIPFVSAGVQLLTAGYSNGSMPRLHIGVVRLGSSPDGIVADRWHFRGDDLNNVYNTTQVFSDSYPHGIHSVLSSWHLQASVGMREGFVGPVRIPHDYDLLSPRPSPPKPPHKHMTKFLAFSLLLGLALGASGSHYVGPLFFAPIKAVPDASQPVKYSETVTGKGYFSNAGSVSVVLSDGRLVSPLRFKSGPAGWEAEISEGLWVKGGAQ
;
A
#
# COMPACT_ATOMS: atom_id res chain seq x y z
N MET A 1 -3.19 -1.55 -11.13
CA MET A 1 -1.99 -0.82 -11.62
C MET A 1 -2.20 0.67 -11.51
N ALA A 2 -1.26 1.42 -10.96
CA ALA A 2 -1.45 2.85 -10.75
C ALA A 2 -0.16 3.68 -10.82
N VAL A 3 -0.33 4.96 -11.07
CA VAL A 3 0.75 5.95 -11.04
C VAL A 3 0.59 6.80 -9.78
N TYR A 4 1.63 6.79 -8.96
CA TYR A 4 1.69 7.42 -7.66
C TYR A 4 2.61 8.62 -7.69
N ALA A 5 2.21 9.72 -7.05
CA ALA A 5 3.12 10.79 -6.66
C ALA A 5 3.37 10.76 -5.15
N ILE A 6 4.60 10.50 -4.73
CA ILE A 6 5.05 10.59 -3.34
C ILE A 6 5.60 11.98 -3.09
N THR A 7 4.92 12.76 -2.27
CA THR A 7 5.25 14.16 -1.99
C THR A 7 5.38 14.47 -0.51
N GLY A 8 6.20 15.47 -0.17
CA GLY A 8 6.35 15.95 1.19
C GLY A 8 7.53 16.91 1.36
N LYS A 9 7.47 17.75 2.40
CA LYS A 9 8.53 18.70 2.75
C LYS A 9 9.89 18.00 2.94
N LEU A 10 10.98 18.77 2.89
CA LEU A 10 12.32 18.26 3.17
C LEU A 10 12.36 17.54 4.53
N GLY A 11 12.90 16.33 4.54
CA GLY A 11 12.91 15.48 5.73
C GLY A 11 11.57 14.78 6.04
N SER A 12 10.53 14.86 5.21
CA SER A 12 9.26 14.13 5.45
C SER A 12 9.37 12.61 5.41
N GLY A 13 10.48 12.05 4.91
CA GLY A 13 10.70 10.61 4.76
C GLY A 13 10.20 10.02 3.45
N LYS A 14 9.99 10.85 2.41
CA LYS A 14 9.58 10.42 1.08
C LYS A 14 10.46 9.32 0.47
N GLY A 15 11.77 9.50 0.43
CA GLY A 15 12.72 8.50 -0.07
C GLY A 15 12.66 7.19 0.73
N LYS A 16 12.57 7.27 2.07
CA LYS A 16 12.39 6.08 2.92
C LYS A 16 11.08 5.34 2.62
N GLY A 17 9.99 6.07 2.37
CA GLY A 17 8.71 5.49 2.00
C GLY A 17 8.80 4.73 0.68
N ALA A 18 9.44 5.34 -0.31
CA ALA A 18 9.72 4.69 -1.59
C ALA A 18 10.61 3.45 -1.43
N MET A 19 11.71 3.53 -0.69
CA MET A 19 12.61 2.39 -0.46
C MET A 19 11.95 1.25 0.33
N LYS A 20 11.03 1.56 1.24
CA LYS A 20 10.20 0.55 1.90
C LYS A 20 9.38 -0.22 0.88
N LEU A 21 8.64 0.49 0.04
CA LEU A 21 7.84 -0.13 -1.03
C LEU A 21 8.72 -0.93 -1.97
N LEU A 22 9.83 -0.36 -2.42
CA LEU A 22 10.78 -1.01 -3.31
C LEU A 22 11.20 -2.37 -2.73
N ARG A 23 11.58 -2.40 -1.45
CA ARG A 23 11.91 -3.64 -0.74
C ARG A 23 10.74 -4.63 -0.70
N ASP A 24 9.51 -4.15 -0.49
CA ASP A 24 8.32 -5.00 -0.43
C ASP A 24 8.02 -5.62 -1.82
N TYR A 25 8.25 -4.89 -2.92
CA TYR A 25 8.18 -5.42 -4.29
C TYR A 25 9.25 -6.50 -4.53
N LEU A 26 10.51 -6.25 -4.14
CA LEU A 26 11.59 -7.23 -4.26
C LEU A 26 11.31 -8.51 -3.46
N ARG A 27 10.80 -8.38 -2.24
CA ARG A 27 10.41 -9.53 -1.40
C ARG A 27 9.27 -10.35 -2.00
N SER A 28 8.42 -9.70 -2.77
CA SER A 28 7.33 -10.35 -3.50
C SER A 28 7.79 -10.98 -4.81
N GLY A 29 9.10 -10.93 -5.14
CA GLY A 29 9.65 -11.45 -6.39
C GLY A 29 9.28 -10.64 -7.63
N LYS A 30 8.85 -9.39 -7.45
CA LYS A 30 8.44 -8.48 -8.54
C LYS A 30 9.65 -7.75 -9.11
N ARG A 31 9.55 -7.35 -10.38
CA ARG A 31 10.59 -6.52 -11.02
C ARG A 31 10.59 -5.12 -10.44
N VAL A 32 11.77 -4.54 -10.32
CA VAL A 32 11.95 -3.17 -9.82
C VAL A 32 12.96 -2.43 -10.70
N ALA A 33 12.63 -1.20 -11.06
CA ALA A 33 13.53 -0.25 -11.71
C ALA A 33 13.58 1.07 -10.92
N THR A 34 14.73 1.74 -10.90
CA THR A 34 14.87 3.06 -10.25
C THR A 34 16.04 3.87 -10.79
N ASN A 35 15.95 5.20 -10.71
CA ASN A 35 17.06 6.13 -10.93
C ASN A 35 17.81 6.52 -9.63
N CYS A 36 17.47 5.90 -8.50
CA CYS A 36 18.21 6.07 -7.26
C CYS A 36 19.31 5.03 -7.12
N ASP A 37 20.45 5.42 -6.56
CA ASP A 37 21.46 4.44 -6.14
C ASP A 37 20.95 3.67 -4.93
N VAL A 38 20.83 2.35 -5.07
CA VAL A 38 20.35 1.43 -4.04
C VAL A 38 21.42 0.40 -3.69
N PHE A 39 21.50 0.07 -2.41
CA PHE A 39 22.47 -0.87 -1.84
C PHE A 39 21.74 -2.13 -1.37
N LEU A 40 21.73 -3.16 -2.22
CA LEU A 40 20.95 -4.40 -1.99
C LEU A 40 21.50 -5.24 -0.83
N GLU A 41 22.78 -5.12 -0.52
CA GLU A 41 23.45 -5.70 0.65
C GLU A 41 22.86 -5.20 1.98
N HIS A 42 22.32 -3.97 2.00
CA HIS A 42 21.65 -3.38 3.17
C HIS A 42 20.12 -3.51 3.10
N MET A 43 19.56 -3.74 1.90
CA MET A 43 18.12 -3.83 1.68
C MET A 43 17.56 -5.24 1.90
N MET A 44 18.29 -6.25 1.41
CA MET A 44 17.82 -7.63 1.28
C MET A 44 18.74 -8.62 2.03
N PRO A 45 18.19 -9.74 2.55
CA PRO A 45 19.00 -10.77 3.19
C PRO A 45 20.13 -11.26 2.27
N GLY A 46 21.26 -11.67 2.84
CA GLY A 46 22.43 -12.12 2.08
C GLY A 46 22.20 -13.33 1.17
N GLN A 47 21.10 -14.05 1.32
CA GLN A 47 20.70 -15.17 0.45
C GLN A 47 19.85 -14.73 -0.75
N SER A 48 19.47 -13.45 -0.81
CA SER A 48 18.56 -12.92 -1.84
C SER A 48 19.28 -12.73 -3.17
N CYS A 49 18.76 -13.38 -4.20
CA CYS A 49 19.16 -13.19 -5.61
C CYS A 49 18.33 -12.11 -6.32
N ALA A 50 17.47 -11.38 -5.62
CA ALA A 50 16.69 -10.29 -6.21
C ALA A 50 17.61 -9.15 -6.68
N THR A 51 17.34 -8.63 -7.87
CA THR A 51 18.10 -7.56 -8.52
C THR A 51 17.21 -6.34 -8.77
N VAL A 52 17.84 -5.17 -8.91
CA VAL A 52 17.16 -3.93 -9.31
C VAL A 52 17.75 -3.44 -10.62
N ILE A 53 16.92 -2.86 -11.48
CA ILE A 53 17.37 -2.19 -12.70
C ILE A 53 17.68 -0.74 -12.35
N ARG A 54 18.95 -0.34 -12.41
CA ARG A 54 19.36 1.05 -12.25
C ARG A 54 19.29 1.73 -13.60
N MET A 55 18.40 2.71 -13.70
CA MET A 55 18.27 3.59 -14.86
C MET A 55 19.29 4.74 -14.76
N PRO A 56 19.48 5.57 -15.80
CA PRO A 56 20.19 6.85 -15.64
C PRO A 56 19.50 7.79 -14.64
N ASP A 57 20.26 8.75 -14.10
CA ASP A 57 19.76 9.78 -13.18
C ASP A 57 18.53 10.51 -13.73
N LYS A 58 18.63 10.94 -15.00
CA LYS A 58 17.56 11.57 -15.76
C LYS A 58 17.28 10.68 -16.98
N PRO A 59 16.37 9.71 -16.86
CA PRO A 59 16.12 8.76 -17.93
C PRO A 59 15.43 9.43 -19.11
N ASP A 60 15.80 9.03 -20.32
CA ASP A 60 15.08 9.41 -21.53
C ASP A 60 13.97 8.39 -21.87
N VAL A 61 13.30 8.59 -23.00
CA VAL A 61 12.26 7.63 -23.44
C VAL A 61 12.85 6.29 -23.88
N ALA A 62 14.07 6.28 -24.42
CA ALA A 62 14.76 5.08 -24.86
C ALA A 62 15.06 4.17 -23.66
N ASP A 63 15.51 4.77 -22.55
CA ASP A 63 15.75 4.10 -21.30
C ASP A 63 14.47 3.44 -20.76
N LEU A 64 13.35 4.16 -20.80
CA LEU A 64 12.05 3.67 -20.35
C LEU A 64 11.50 2.52 -21.22
N TYR A 65 11.82 2.49 -22.51
CA TYR A 65 11.52 1.31 -23.34
C TYR A 65 12.50 0.16 -23.08
N ALA A 66 13.77 0.45 -22.82
CA ALA A 66 14.80 -0.57 -22.61
C ALA A 66 14.63 -1.36 -21.29
N ILE A 67 13.96 -0.82 -20.26
CA ILE A 67 13.65 -1.61 -19.05
C ILE A 67 12.68 -2.79 -19.32
N GLY A 68 12.00 -2.79 -20.46
CA GLY A 68 11.09 -3.86 -20.87
C GLY A 68 9.79 -3.89 -20.05
N SER A 69 9.09 -5.02 -20.03
CA SER A 69 7.86 -5.15 -19.24
C SER A 69 8.09 -5.41 -17.74
N GLY A 70 7.36 -4.72 -16.88
CA GLY A 70 7.38 -4.98 -15.43
C GLY A 70 6.69 -6.29 -15.05
N ASN A 71 5.89 -6.89 -15.93
CA ASN A 71 5.13 -8.10 -15.68
C ASN A 71 5.55 -9.22 -16.63
N ARG A 72 5.89 -10.39 -16.08
CA ARG A 72 6.31 -11.57 -16.85
C ARG A 72 5.27 -12.09 -17.85
N PHE A 73 4.00 -11.73 -17.69
CA PHE A 73 2.90 -12.14 -18.57
C PHE A 73 2.52 -11.07 -19.60
N ILE A 74 3.36 -10.06 -19.79
CA ILE A 74 3.19 -9.07 -20.84
C ILE A 74 4.39 -9.19 -21.78
N GLU A 75 4.10 -9.60 -23.02
CA GLU A 75 5.07 -9.58 -24.10
C GLU A 75 5.25 -8.13 -24.55
N PHE A 76 6.50 -7.67 -24.47
CA PHE A 76 6.90 -6.30 -24.72
C PHE A 76 8.26 -6.33 -25.40
N GLU A 77 8.27 -6.17 -26.72
CA GLU A 77 9.48 -6.05 -27.53
C GLU A 77 9.49 -4.66 -28.18
N PRO A 78 10.25 -3.70 -27.65
CA PRO A 78 10.42 -2.43 -28.33
C PRO A 78 11.18 -2.67 -29.63
N ILE A 79 10.59 -2.30 -30.77
CA ILE A 79 11.27 -2.39 -32.06
C ILE A 79 12.28 -1.25 -32.11
N VAL A 80 13.56 -1.61 -32.06
CA VAL A 80 14.67 -0.68 -32.29
C VAL A 80 14.94 -0.64 -33.79
N LYS A 81 14.48 0.41 -34.47
CA LYS A 81 14.91 0.67 -35.84
C LYS A 81 16.24 1.42 -35.78
N SER A 82 17.29 0.79 -36.29
CA SER A 82 18.57 1.47 -36.52
C SER A 82 18.45 2.28 -37.81
N CYS A 83 18.15 3.58 -37.69
CA CYS A 83 18.32 4.54 -38.77
C CYS A 83 19.67 5.24 -38.56
N ASP A 84 20.33 5.71 -39.62
CA ASP A 84 21.72 6.23 -39.60
C ASP A 84 22.06 7.07 -38.35
N LYS A 85 22.70 6.42 -37.37
CA LYS A 85 23.19 6.97 -36.08
C LYS A 85 22.13 7.35 -35.03
N VAL A 86 20.85 7.04 -35.23
CA VAL A 86 19.77 7.29 -34.26
C VAL A 86 18.94 6.03 -34.09
N PHE A 87 18.82 5.55 -32.85
CA PHE A 87 17.87 4.49 -32.50
C PHE A 87 16.47 5.08 -32.41
N GLU A 88 15.58 4.66 -33.31
CA GLU A 88 14.18 5.04 -33.25
C GLU A 88 13.39 3.93 -32.56
N TYR A 89 12.69 4.30 -31.49
CA TYR A 89 11.83 3.40 -30.72
C TYR A 89 10.40 3.58 -31.20
N VAL A 90 9.83 2.52 -31.78
CA VAL A 90 8.40 2.48 -32.05
C VAL A 90 7.70 1.97 -30.79
N PRO A 91 6.72 2.71 -30.23
CA PRO A 91 5.95 2.24 -29.08
C PRO A 91 5.37 0.85 -29.37
N PRO A 92 5.79 -0.20 -28.64
CA PRO A 92 5.29 -1.55 -28.91
C PRO A 92 3.84 -1.65 -28.44
N SER A 93 3.03 -2.39 -29.21
CA SER A 93 1.70 -2.80 -28.73
C SER A 93 1.89 -4.00 -27.80
N PRO A 94 1.68 -3.87 -26.48
CA PRO A 94 1.92 -4.96 -25.55
C PRO A 94 0.89 -6.07 -25.78
N LYS A 95 1.33 -7.32 -25.70
CA LYS A 95 0.46 -8.49 -25.84
C LYS A 95 0.39 -9.24 -24.52
N LEU A 96 -0.82 -9.47 -24.04
CA LEU A 96 -1.06 -10.23 -22.82
C LEU A 96 -0.86 -11.72 -23.11
N LEU A 97 -0.04 -12.36 -22.30
CA LEU A 97 0.19 -13.79 -22.33
C LEU A 97 -0.83 -14.51 -21.43
N VAL A 98 -1.00 -15.81 -21.65
CA VAL A 98 -1.87 -16.65 -20.82
C VAL A 98 -1.38 -16.62 -19.37
N GLY A 99 -2.30 -16.39 -18.42
CA GLY A 99 -1.95 -16.29 -17.00
C GLY A 99 -1.65 -14.86 -16.53
N PHE A 100 -1.94 -13.85 -17.34
CA PHE A 100 -1.84 -12.45 -16.94
C PHE A 100 -2.64 -12.16 -15.66
N ASP A 101 -1.95 -11.56 -14.69
CA ASP A 101 -2.52 -11.06 -13.45
C ASP A 101 -1.77 -9.80 -13.04
N GLU A 102 -2.52 -8.75 -12.67
CA GLU A 102 -1.99 -7.47 -12.21
C GLU A 102 -1.18 -7.60 -10.90
N SER A 103 -1.37 -8.67 -10.13
CA SER A 103 -0.57 -8.89 -8.91
C SER A 103 0.93 -9.03 -9.21
N HIS A 104 1.32 -9.39 -10.44
CA HIS A 104 2.70 -9.61 -10.87
C HIS A 104 3.40 -8.36 -11.42
N ASN A 105 2.73 -7.20 -11.41
CA ASN A 105 3.32 -5.97 -11.94
C ASN A 105 4.53 -5.53 -11.11
N GLY A 106 5.53 -5.02 -11.83
CA GLY A 106 6.74 -4.45 -11.27
C GLY A 106 6.54 -3.02 -10.82
N ALA A 107 7.55 -2.43 -10.17
CA ALA A 107 7.54 -1.04 -9.75
C ALA A 107 8.70 -0.24 -10.36
N LEU A 108 8.40 0.97 -10.81
CA LEU A 108 9.37 1.95 -11.28
C LEU A 108 9.40 3.13 -10.31
N PHE A 109 10.53 3.37 -9.65
CA PHE A 109 10.72 4.46 -8.70
C PHE A 109 11.60 5.56 -9.29
N LEU A 110 11.03 6.74 -9.44
CA LEU A 110 11.67 7.88 -10.06
C LEU A 110 11.78 9.00 -9.02
N ASP A 111 13.00 9.39 -8.66
CA ASP A 111 13.26 10.49 -7.71
C ASP A 111 13.66 11.78 -8.43
N GLU A 112 13.47 12.89 -7.71
CA GLU A 112 13.70 14.26 -8.16
C GLU A 112 12.93 14.64 -9.45
N CYS A 113 11.74 14.03 -9.62
CA CYS A 113 10.85 14.17 -10.78
C CYS A 113 10.44 15.59 -11.14
N ALA A 114 10.36 16.46 -10.15
CA ALA A 114 9.98 17.85 -10.37
C ALA A 114 11.03 18.62 -11.20
N SER A 115 12.30 18.21 -11.17
CA SER A 115 13.36 18.87 -11.95
C SER A 115 13.25 18.58 -13.46
N TRP A 116 12.74 17.40 -13.84
CA TRP A 116 12.66 16.96 -15.24
C TRP A 116 11.24 16.96 -15.82
N LEU A 117 10.18 17.03 -15.01
CA LEU A 117 8.78 17.14 -15.47
C LEU A 117 8.20 18.56 -15.37
N ASN A 118 9.05 19.58 -15.25
CA ASN A 118 8.62 20.97 -15.07
C ASN A 118 7.96 21.58 -16.33
N THR A 119 6.97 22.44 -16.08
CA THR A 119 6.16 23.21 -17.05
C THR A 119 6.95 24.11 -18.01
N ARG A 120 8.11 24.65 -17.59
CA ARG A 120 8.82 25.70 -18.35
C ARG A 120 9.56 25.19 -19.60
N ASP A 121 9.91 23.90 -19.61
CA ASP A 121 10.70 23.28 -20.69
C ASP A 121 9.86 22.29 -21.53
N PHE A 122 8.52 22.36 -21.45
CA PHE A 122 7.59 21.45 -22.15
C PHE A 122 7.73 21.46 -23.70
N GLN A 123 8.43 22.46 -24.25
CA GLN A 123 8.74 22.57 -25.68
C GLN A 123 9.86 21.61 -26.13
N GLU A 124 10.61 21.00 -25.21
CA GLU A 124 11.65 20.03 -25.55
C GLU A 124 11.03 18.71 -26.06
N LYS A 125 11.37 18.32 -27.30
CA LYS A 125 10.77 17.18 -28.02
C LYS A 125 10.81 15.84 -27.25
N GLY A 126 11.76 15.65 -26.33
CA GLY A 126 11.92 14.40 -25.57
C GLY A 126 11.01 14.25 -24.33
N ARG A 127 10.45 15.32 -23.78
CA ARG A 127 9.67 15.21 -22.53
C ARG A 127 8.24 14.73 -22.77
N LYS A 128 7.65 15.07 -23.91
CA LYS A 128 6.31 14.58 -24.31
C LYS A 128 6.29 13.06 -24.45
N SER A 129 7.35 12.48 -25.02
CA SER A 129 7.46 11.04 -25.20
C SER A 129 7.66 10.28 -23.88
N ILE A 130 8.37 10.86 -22.90
CA ILE A 130 8.43 10.33 -21.54
C ILE A 130 7.03 10.30 -20.91
N LEU A 131 6.28 11.40 -21.00
CA LEU A 131 4.94 11.49 -20.43
C LEU A 131 3.96 10.50 -21.08
N GLU A 132 4.03 10.37 -22.41
CA GLU A 132 3.27 9.38 -23.17
C GLU A 132 3.61 7.95 -22.73
N TRP A 133 4.89 7.65 -22.54
CA TRP A 133 5.31 6.37 -21.96
C TRP A 133 4.70 6.16 -20.58
N CYS A 134 4.74 7.17 -19.70
CA CYS A 134 4.23 7.07 -18.34
C CYS A 134 2.71 6.83 -18.29
N ILE A 135 1.95 7.44 -19.21
CA ILE A 135 0.50 7.18 -19.38
C ILE A 135 0.27 5.71 -19.77
N HIS A 136 1.19 5.12 -20.53
CA HIS A 136 1.12 3.71 -20.96
C HIS A 136 1.87 2.73 -20.06
N ALA A 137 2.54 3.18 -18.99
CA ALA A 137 3.27 2.30 -18.06
C ALA A 137 2.38 1.19 -17.48
N ARG A 138 1.08 1.48 -17.28
CA ARG A 138 0.07 0.49 -16.90
C ARG A 138 -0.12 -0.61 -17.95
N LYS A 139 0.01 -0.32 -19.24
CA LYS A 139 -0.05 -1.38 -20.27
C LYS A 139 1.24 -2.19 -20.33
N TYR A 140 2.34 -1.65 -19.80
CA TYR A 140 3.66 -2.25 -19.82
C TYR A 140 3.99 -3.06 -18.57
N GLY A 141 3.08 -3.16 -17.59
CA GLY A 141 3.31 -3.99 -16.39
C GLY A 141 3.98 -3.25 -15.23
N TRP A 142 4.03 -1.91 -15.26
CA TRP A 142 4.72 -1.10 -14.25
C TRP A 142 3.76 -0.24 -13.43
N ASP A 143 3.90 -0.32 -12.11
CA ASP A 143 3.39 0.66 -11.16
C ASP A 143 4.46 1.75 -10.97
N VAL A 144 4.14 3.00 -11.31
CA VAL A 144 5.14 4.09 -11.35
C VAL A 144 5.00 4.98 -10.12
N TYR A 145 6.11 5.21 -9.42
CA TYR A 145 6.20 6.05 -8.23
C TYR A 145 7.10 7.25 -8.52
N PHE A 146 6.48 8.40 -8.73
CA PHE A 146 7.16 9.68 -8.86
C PHE A 146 7.39 10.29 -7.49
N ILE A 147 8.64 10.52 -7.12
CA ILE A 147 9.02 11.15 -5.86
C ILE A 147 9.37 12.60 -6.17
N CYS A 148 8.66 13.52 -5.50
CA CYS A 148 8.85 14.95 -5.70
C CYS A 148 8.68 15.70 -4.37
N GLN A 149 9.30 16.87 -4.25
CA GLN A 149 9.14 17.69 -3.04
C GLN A 149 7.77 18.36 -3.02
N ASN A 150 7.37 18.93 -4.15
CA ASN A 150 6.08 19.56 -4.35
C ASN A 150 5.47 19.12 -5.69
N ILE A 151 4.25 18.59 -5.64
CA ILE A 151 3.50 18.18 -6.83
C ILE A 151 3.00 19.37 -7.66
N ASP A 152 2.92 20.57 -7.08
CA ASP A 152 2.52 21.80 -7.79
C ASP A 152 3.56 22.28 -8.82
N GLN A 153 4.79 21.75 -8.77
CA GLN A 153 5.83 22.05 -9.76
C GLN A 153 5.59 21.33 -11.11
N ILE A 154 4.72 20.33 -11.12
CA ILE A 154 4.33 19.58 -12.31
C ILE A 154 3.12 20.26 -12.93
N ASP A 155 3.06 20.29 -14.28
CA ASP A 155 1.94 20.90 -15.00
C ASP A 155 0.58 20.38 -14.51
N LYS A 156 -0.41 21.28 -14.42
CA LYS A 156 -1.72 20.95 -13.86
C LYS A 156 -2.44 19.85 -14.65
N GLN A 157 -2.36 19.88 -15.99
CA GLN A 157 -3.01 18.89 -16.84
C GLN A 157 -2.35 17.53 -16.66
N LEU A 158 -1.01 17.48 -16.72
CA LEU A 158 -0.24 16.27 -16.50
C LEU A 158 -0.48 15.69 -15.11
N ARG A 159 -0.52 16.54 -14.09
CA ARG A 159 -0.77 16.08 -12.72
C ARG A 159 -2.14 15.41 -12.57
N GLN A 160 -3.17 15.93 -13.25
CA GLN A 160 -4.52 15.39 -13.19
C GLN A 160 -4.71 14.15 -14.05
N SER A 161 -3.99 14.03 -15.16
CA SER A 161 -4.08 12.87 -16.05
C SER A 161 -3.15 11.73 -15.66
N LEU A 162 -1.96 12.05 -15.15
CA LEU A 162 -0.91 11.09 -14.84
C LEU A 162 -1.09 10.47 -13.45
N PHE A 163 -1.35 11.27 -12.40
CA PHE A 163 -1.36 10.76 -11.02
C PHE A 163 -2.75 10.33 -10.57
N GLU A 164 -2.92 9.02 -10.42
CA GLU A 164 -4.12 8.44 -9.82
C GLU A 164 -4.11 8.60 -8.31
N TYR A 165 -2.93 8.43 -7.68
CA TYR A 165 -2.78 8.57 -6.24
C TYR A 165 -1.68 9.55 -5.86
N VAL A 166 -1.95 10.37 -4.85
CA VAL A 166 -0.95 11.25 -4.24
C VAL A 166 -0.74 10.86 -2.79
N VAL A 167 0.49 10.45 -2.49
CA VAL A 167 0.93 10.08 -1.14
C VAL A 167 1.59 11.27 -0.49
N ARG A 168 0.95 11.81 0.55
CA ARG A 168 1.51 12.92 1.32
C ARG A 168 2.23 12.40 2.54
N MET A 169 3.56 12.50 2.51
CA MET A 169 4.46 12.03 3.54
C MET A 169 4.63 13.08 4.64
N SER A 170 4.55 12.64 5.89
CA SER A 170 4.73 13.45 7.09
C SER A 170 5.46 12.66 8.15
N ARG A 171 6.27 13.35 8.96
CA ARG A 171 7.02 12.77 10.07
C ARG A 171 6.33 13.12 11.38
N LEU A 172 5.99 12.11 12.18
CA LEU A 172 5.25 12.26 13.44
C LEU A 172 6.12 12.72 14.60
N ASP A 173 7.42 12.44 14.57
CA ASP A 173 8.40 12.88 15.58
C ASP A 173 8.42 14.41 15.79
N ARG A 174 8.11 15.17 14.74
CA ARG A 174 8.02 16.64 14.76
C ARG A 174 6.66 17.14 15.25
N MET A 175 5.65 16.28 15.34
CA MET A 175 4.35 16.65 15.91
C MET A 175 4.39 16.48 17.42
N LYS A 176 4.55 17.59 18.14
CA LYS A 176 4.34 17.63 19.59
C LYS A 176 2.85 17.60 19.85
N ILE A 177 2.30 16.46 20.27
CA ILE A 177 0.91 16.37 20.73
C ILE A 177 0.87 16.93 22.17
N PRO A 178 0.15 18.03 22.44
CA PRO A 178 -0.04 18.52 23.81
C PRO A 178 -0.62 17.42 24.71
N PHE A 179 -0.22 17.37 25.98
CA PHE A 179 -0.65 16.40 27.01
C PHE A 179 -0.10 14.97 26.91
N VAL A 180 0.08 14.38 25.71
CA VAL A 180 0.70 13.06 25.57
C VAL A 180 2.19 13.09 25.91
N SER A 181 2.89 14.16 25.51
CA SER A 181 4.31 14.36 25.85
C SER A 181 4.54 14.51 27.35
N ALA A 182 3.59 15.13 28.06
CA ALA A 182 3.65 15.30 29.52
C ALA A 182 3.40 13.97 30.25
N GLY A 183 2.44 13.17 29.80
CA GLY A 183 2.18 11.84 30.35
C GLY A 183 3.34 10.86 30.14
N VAL A 184 3.98 10.87 28.97
CA VAL A 184 5.17 10.04 28.68
C VAL A 184 6.36 10.46 29.53
N GLN A 185 6.60 11.77 29.72
CA GLN A 185 7.66 12.27 30.61
C GLN A 185 7.43 11.88 32.08
N LEU A 186 6.17 11.93 32.54
CA LEU A 186 5.79 11.50 33.88
C LEU A 186 6.00 9.98 34.07
N LEU A 187 5.57 9.17 33.10
CA LEU A 187 5.68 7.70 33.14
C LEU A 187 7.12 7.19 32.95
N THR A 188 7.99 7.94 32.28
CA THR A 188 9.41 7.59 32.12
C THR A 188 10.32 8.25 33.16
N ALA A 189 9.76 8.80 34.26
CA ALA A 189 10.50 9.44 35.35
C ALA A 189 11.56 10.44 34.85
N GLY A 190 11.26 11.19 33.80
CA GLY A 190 12.20 12.17 33.21
C GLY A 190 13.38 11.59 32.42
N TYR A 191 13.49 10.26 32.26
CA TYR A 191 14.58 9.62 31.52
C TYR A 191 14.44 9.72 29.99
N SER A 192 13.24 10.04 29.49
CA SER A 192 13.01 10.29 28.07
C SER A 192 12.52 11.73 27.84
N ASN A 193 13.11 12.43 26.87
CA ASN A 193 12.79 13.81 26.53
C ASN A 193 11.38 14.01 25.91
N GLY A 194 10.45 13.05 26.08
CA GLY A 194 9.12 13.10 25.48
C GLY A 194 9.13 13.12 23.94
N SER A 195 10.28 12.81 23.32
CA SER A 195 10.41 12.73 21.87
C SER A 195 9.81 11.41 21.40
N MET A 196 8.73 11.50 20.62
CA MET A 196 8.12 10.31 20.04
C MET A 196 9.11 9.59 19.12
N PRO A 197 9.04 8.25 19.03
CA PRO A 197 9.86 7.48 18.10
C PRO A 197 9.68 8.02 16.67
N ARG A 198 10.75 7.93 15.85
CA ARG A 198 10.82 8.45 14.47
C ARG A 198 9.84 7.73 13.52
N LEU A 199 8.56 7.99 13.68
CA LEU A 199 7.49 7.37 12.90
C LEU A 199 7.11 8.27 11.72
N HIS A 200 6.95 7.66 10.55
CA HIS A 200 6.51 8.30 9.32
C HIS A 200 5.09 7.85 9.00
N ILE A 201 4.27 8.80 8.55
CA ILE A 201 2.93 8.54 8.00
C ILE A 201 2.87 9.06 6.57
N GLY A 202 2.46 8.19 5.65
CA GLY A 202 2.06 8.57 4.29
C GLY A 202 0.56 8.44 4.13
N VAL A 203 -0.16 9.53 3.87
CA VAL A 203 -1.60 9.45 3.59
C VAL A 203 -1.79 9.40 2.08
N VAL A 204 -2.27 8.27 1.57
CA VAL A 204 -2.56 8.04 0.16
C VAL A 204 -3.95 8.56 -0.15
N ARG A 205 -4.05 9.54 -1.05
CA ARG A 205 -5.32 10.10 -1.51
C ARG A 205 -5.52 9.87 -2.99
N LEU A 206 -6.77 9.65 -3.39
CA LEU A 206 -7.16 9.58 -4.79
C LEU A 206 -7.16 10.99 -5.41
N GLY A 207 -6.52 11.10 -6.57
CA GLY A 207 -6.34 12.34 -7.31
C GLY A 207 -5.35 13.31 -6.67
N SER A 208 -5.17 14.46 -7.32
CA SER A 208 -4.18 15.46 -6.89
C SER A 208 -4.64 16.37 -5.75
N SER A 209 -5.95 16.40 -5.46
CA SER A 209 -6.51 17.32 -4.47
C SER A 209 -6.05 17.00 -3.03
N PRO A 210 -5.79 18.02 -2.18
CA PRO A 210 -5.60 17.83 -0.73
C PRO A 210 -6.79 17.13 -0.05
N ASP A 211 -7.99 17.40 -0.53
CA ASP A 211 -9.25 16.91 0.04
C ASP A 211 -9.76 15.63 -0.64
N GLY A 212 -8.91 15.00 -1.47
CA GLY A 212 -9.21 13.73 -2.11
C GLY A 212 -9.50 12.62 -1.09
N ILE A 213 -10.31 11.64 -1.51
CA ILE A 213 -10.67 10.48 -0.69
C ILE A 213 -9.40 9.76 -0.25
N VAL A 214 -9.29 9.46 1.05
CA VAL A 214 -8.17 8.70 1.60
C VAL A 214 -8.35 7.23 1.20
N ALA A 215 -7.45 6.74 0.35
CA ALA A 215 -7.47 5.36 -0.11
C ALA A 215 -6.71 4.44 0.85
N ASP A 216 -5.58 4.90 1.40
CA ASP A 216 -4.71 4.10 2.27
C ASP A 216 -3.82 4.99 3.17
N ARG A 217 -3.22 4.39 4.21
CA ARG A 217 -2.28 5.05 5.12
C ARG A 217 -1.06 4.16 5.37
N TRP A 218 0.11 4.67 5.01
CA TRP A 218 1.39 4.02 5.29
C TRP A 218 1.90 4.44 6.65
N HIS A 219 2.31 3.45 7.44
CA HIS A 219 2.97 3.66 8.72
C HIS A 219 4.32 2.92 8.71
N PHE A 220 5.42 3.60 9.04
CA PHE A 220 6.72 2.96 9.20
C PHE A 220 7.74 3.84 9.93
N ARG A 221 8.70 3.21 10.60
CA ARG A 221 9.81 3.90 11.29
C ARG A 221 10.99 4.17 10.35
N GLY A 222 11.43 3.14 9.62
CA GLY A 222 12.45 3.27 8.57
C GLY A 222 13.84 3.63 9.10
N ASP A 223 14.19 3.15 10.29
CA ASP A 223 15.53 3.33 10.87
C ASP A 223 16.56 2.43 10.16
N ASP A 224 16.11 1.28 9.66
CA ASP A 224 16.85 0.30 8.85
C ASP A 224 17.08 0.74 7.40
N LEU A 225 16.36 1.76 6.93
CA LEU A 225 16.37 2.19 5.52
C LEU A 225 17.38 3.29 5.20
N ASN A 226 18.13 3.79 6.19
CA ASN A 226 19.08 4.89 5.95
C ASN A 226 20.27 4.46 5.08
N ASN A 227 20.76 3.23 5.25
CA ASN A 227 21.94 2.72 4.55
C ASN A 227 21.57 2.01 3.24
N VAL A 228 20.29 2.02 2.88
CA VAL A 228 19.74 1.23 1.77
C VAL A 228 19.86 1.96 0.42
N TYR A 229 20.08 3.27 0.44
CA TYR A 229 20.15 4.10 -0.74
C TYR A 229 21.00 5.34 -0.51
N ASN A 230 21.51 5.93 -1.58
CA ASN A 230 22.29 7.16 -1.52
C ASN A 230 21.39 8.38 -1.31
N THR A 231 21.23 8.81 -0.06
CA THR A 231 20.41 10.00 0.27
C THR A 231 20.97 11.31 -0.26
N THR A 232 22.26 11.32 -0.62
CA THR A 232 23.02 12.51 -1.05
C THR A 232 23.29 12.53 -2.55
N GLN A 233 22.67 11.63 -3.31
CA GLN A 233 22.82 11.57 -4.76
C GLN A 233 22.44 12.91 -5.40
N VAL A 234 23.31 13.40 -6.28
CA VAL A 234 23.07 14.60 -7.09
C VAL A 234 22.80 14.14 -8.51
N PHE A 235 21.60 14.42 -9.02
CA PHE A 235 21.17 14.00 -10.35
C PHE A 235 21.87 14.82 -11.43
N SER A 236 22.62 14.15 -12.31
CA SER A 236 23.33 14.79 -13.43
C SER A 236 22.68 14.48 -14.78
N ASP A 237 22.79 15.41 -15.73
CA ASP A 237 22.47 15.15 -17.14
C ASP A 237 23.55 14.29 -17.82
N SER A 238 24.78 14.30 -17.28
CA SER A 238 25.93 13.56 -17.80
C SER A 238 26.22 12.30 -16.98
N TYR A 239 25.19 11.51 -16.69
CA TYR A 239 25.36 10.25 -15.97
C TYR A 239 26.27 9.29 -16.78
N PRO A 240 27.39 8.80 -16.22
CA PRO A 240 28.43 8.11 -16.99
C PRO A 240 28.08 6.67 -17.39
N HIS A 241 26.97 6.14 -16.89
CA HIS A 241 26.55 4.75 -17.12
C HIS A 241 25.20 4.71 -17.84
N GLY A 242 24.93 3.63 -18.57
CA GLY A 242 23.59 3.35 -19.10
C GLY A 242 22.73 2.59 -18.09
N ILE A 243 21.60 2.07 -18.57
CA ILE A 243 20.82 1.09 -17.81
C ILE A 243 21.67 -0.12 -17.48
N HIS A 244 21.63 -0.53 -16.22
CA HIS A 244 22.32 -1.74 -15.77
C HIS A 244 21.53 -2.43 -14.65
N SER A 245 21.91 -3.67 -14.35
CA SER A 245 21.36 -4.41 -13.21
C SER A 245 22.30 -4.30 -12.02
N VAL A 246 21.75 -3.92 -10.87
CA VAL A 246 22.47 -3.92 -9.60
C VAL A 246 22.64 -5.36 -9.14
N LEU A 247 23.86 -5.71 -8.74
CA LEU A 247 24.17 -7.02 -8.18
C LEU A 247 23.30 -7.29 -6.96
N SER A 248 22.66 -8.46 -6.94
CA SER A 248 21.83 -8.88 -5.81
C SER A 248 22.65 -8.99 -4.52
N SER A 249 22.00 -8.89 -3.37
CA SER A 249 22.64 -9.09 -2.06
C SER A 249 23.51 -10.35 -2.02
N TRP A 250 23.04 -11.47 -2.58
CA TRP A 250 23.82 -12.71 -2.64
C TRP A 250 25.16 -12.62 -3.39
N HIS A 251 25.24 -11.80 -4.44
CA HIS A 251 26.49 -11.56 -5.16
C HIS A 251 27.44 -10.67 -4.34
N LEU A 252 26.90 -9.75 -3.56
CA LEU A 252 27.65 -8.78 -2.76
C LEU A 252 28.16 -9.34 -1.41
N GLN A 253 27.66 -10.50 -0.97
CA GLN A 253 28.11 -11.13 0.29
C GLN A 253 29.47 -11.84 0.18
N ALA A 254 29.88 -12.24 -1.02
CA ALA A 254 31.18 -12.88 -1.23
C ALA A 254 32.25 -11.80 -1.35
N SER A 255 33.28 -11.88 -0.52
CA SER A 255 34.49 -11.08 -0.68
C SER A 255 35.67 -11.98 -1.03
N VAL A 256 36.40 -11.59 -2.06
CA VAL A 256 37.68 -12.19 -2.45
C VAL A 256 38.77 -11.16 -2.23
N GLY A 257 39.92 -11.58 -1.73
CA GLY A 257 41.03 -10.68 -1.47
C GLY A 257 42.22 -11.42 -0.91
N MET A 258 43.26 -10.67 -0.56
CA MET A 258 44.41 -11.24 0.13
C MET A 258 44.08 -11.46 1.60
N ARG A 259 44.58 -12.56 2.19
CA ARG A 259 44.47 -12.79 3.63
C ARG A 259 45.14 -11.66 4.40
N GLU A 260 44.54 -11.32 5.53
CA GLU A 260 45.13 -10.38 6.48
C GLU A 260 46.52 -10.90 6.92
N GLY A 261 47.56 -10.07 6.76
CA GLY A 261 48.95 -10.46 7.05
C GLY A 261 49.73 -11.08 5.90
N PHE A 262 49.23 -11.08 4.66
CA PHE A 262 50.01 -11.50 3.49
C PHE A 262 51.23 -10.59 3.28
N VAL A 263 52.43 -11.20 3.25
CA VAL A 263 53.70 -10.53 2.92
C VAL A 263 54.40 -11.33 1.82
N GLY A 264 54.47 -10.77 0.62
CA GLY A 264 55.11 -11.43 -0.52
C GLY A 264 54.71 -10.82 -1.87
N PRO A 265 55.28 -11.30 -2.99
CA PRO A 265 54.88 -10.87 -4.31
C PRO A 265 53.47 -11.37 -4.64
N VAL A 266 52.60 -10.45 -5.06
CA VAL A 266 51.18 -10.72 -5.39
C VAL A 266 51.06 -11.30 -6.80
N ARG A 267 50.46 -12.48 -6.92
CA ARG A 267 50.13 -13.17 -8.16
C ARG A 267 48.62 -13.25 -8.31
N ILE A 268 48.05 -12.26 -8.98
CA ILE A 268 46.61 -12.23 -9.27
C ILE A 268 46.32 -13.22 -10.42
N PRO A 269 45.29 -14.08 -10.35
CA PRO A 269 44.29 -14.25 -9.28
C PRO A 269 44.64 -15.36 -8.27
N HIS A 270 45.80 -16.01 -8.39
CA HIS A 270 46.16 -17.20 -7.61
C HIS A 270 46.29 -16.92 -6.10
N ASP A 271 46.70 -15.72 -5.73
CA ASP A 271 46.88 -15.31 -4.33
C ASP A 271 45.60 -14.68 -3.72
N TYR A 272 44.48 -14.70 -4.44
CA TYR A 272 43.20 -14.24 -3.92
C TYR A 272 42.48 -15.40 -3.23
N ASP A 273 42.21 -15.24 -1.94
CA ASP A 273 41.40 -16.16 -1.16
C ASP A 273 39.95 -15.67 -1.04
N LEU A 274 39.04 -16.61 -0.82
CA LEU A 274 37.66 -16.31 -0.44
C LEU A 274 37.62 -15.88 1.03
N LEU A 275 37.55 -14.58 1.29
CA LEU A 275 37.55 -14.00 2.64
C LEU A 275 36.21 -14.24 3.35
N SER A 276 35.10 -14.12 2.63
CA SER A 276 33.77 -14.47 3.13
C SER A 276 33.03 -15.37 2.13
N PRO A 277 32.56 -16.57 2.56
CA PRO A 277 31.80 -17.44 1.68
C PRO A 277 30.38 -16.91 1.49
N ARG A 278 29.79 -17.19 0.32
CA ARG A 278 28.38 -16.89 0.08
C ARG A 278 27.50 -17.73 0.98
N PRO A 279 26.45 -17.15 1.59
CA PRO A 279 25.48 -17.94 2.33
C PRO A 279 24.77 -18.88 1.34
N SER A 280 24.73 -20.17 1.68
CA SER A 280 23.92 -21.12 0.93
C SER A 280 22.45 -20.75 1.02
N PRO A 281 21.63 -20.95 -0.03
CA PRO A 281 20.20 -20.80 0.08
C PRO A 281 19.66 -21.69 1.22
N PRO A 282 18.57 -21.26 1.88
CA PRO A 282 18.03 -22.02 3.00
C PRO A 282 17.64 -23.40 2.51
N LYS A 283 18.08 -24.45 3.22
CA LYS A 283 17.69 -25.82 2.88
C LYS A 283 16.16 -25.92 2.95
N PRO A 284 15.49 -26.53 1.97
CA PRO A 284 14.05 -26.73 2.06
C PRO A 284 13.72 -27.51 3.34
N PRO A 285 12.55 -27.26 3.96
CA PRO A 285 12.15 -27.99 5.14
C PRO A 285 12.18 -29.50 4.87
N HIS A 286 12.80 -30.26 5.77
CA HIS A 286 12.91 -31.70 5.61
C HIS A 286 11.51 -32.32 5.51
N LYS A 287 11.33 -33.39 4.72
CA LYS A 287 10.01 -34.01 4.42
C LYS A 287 9.17 -34.29 5.67
N HIS A 288 9.81 -34.62 6.78
CA HIS A 288 9.17 -34.85 8.08
C HIS A 288 8.71 -33.57 8.78
N MET A 289 9.45 -32.46 8.64
CA MET A 289 9.08 -31.17 9.19
C MET A 289 7.87 -30.56 8.47
N THR A 290 7.77 -30.74 7.15
CA THR A 290 6.58 -30.34 6.38
C THR A 290 5.33 -31.10 6.83
N LYS A 291 5.46 -32.41 7.07
CA LYS A 291 4.37 -33.23 7.62
C LYS A 291 3.98 -32.79 9.05
N PHE A 292 4.97 -32.49 9.88
CA PHE A 292 4.73 -31.98 11.24
C PHE A 292 4.02 -30.62 11.22
N LEU A 293 4.45 -29.68 10.36
CA LEU A 293 3.79 -28.38 10.22
C LEU A 293 2.34 -28.53 9.73
N ALA A 294 2.10 -29.35 8.70
CA ALA A 294 0.75 -29.63 8.22
C ALA A 294 -0.13 -30.27 9.30
N PHE A 295 0.41 -31.22 10.07
CA PHE A 295 -0.29 -31.84 11.19
C PHE A 295 -0.58 -30.83 12.31
N SER A 296 0.39 -29.97 12.66
CA SER A 296 0.20 -28.94 13.68
C SER A 296 -0.86 -27.91 13.29
N LEU A 297 -0.95 -27.55 12.01
CA LEU A 297 -1.98 -26.67 11.48
C LEU A 297 -3.37 -27.32 11.56
N LEU A 298 -3.49 -28.58 11.15
CA LEU A 298 -4.73 -29.36 11.23
C LEU A 298 -5.17 -29.57 12.69
N LEU A 299 -4.22 -29.88 13.58
CA LEU A 299 -4.47 -30.01 15.01
C LEU A 299 -4.92 -28.68 15.61
N GLY A 300 -4.30 -27.57 15.24
CA GLY A 300 -4.70 -26.22 15.67
C GLY A 300 -6.13 -25.88 15.22
N LEU A 301 -6.49 -26.20 13.98
CA LEU A 301 -7.86 -26.03 13.48
C LEU A 301 -8.85 -26.94 14.22
N ALA A 302 -8.50 -28.20 14.46
CA ALA A 302 -9.34 -29.15 15.18
C ALA A 302 -9.53 -28.75 16.65
N LEU A 303 -8.47 -28.31 17.33
CA LEU A 303 -8.52 -27.78 18.69
C LEU A 303 -9.28 -26.45 18.75
N GLY A 304 -9.16 -25.59 17.74
CA GLY A 304 -9.94 -24.36 17.63
C GLY A 304 -11.43 -24.64 17.48
N ALA A 305 -11.81 -25.55 16.59
CA ALA A 305 -13.20 -25.96 16.38
C ALA A 305 -13.78 -26.72 17.58
N SER A 306 -12.99 -27.59 18.20
CA SER A 306 -13.41 -28.31 19.42
C SER A 306 -13.51 -27.36 20.61
N GLY A 307 -12.57 -26.42 20.73
CA GLY A 307 -12.59 -25.36 21.72
C GLY A 307 -13.82 -24.47 21.59
N SER A 308 -14.18 -24.06 20.37
CA SER A 308 -15.38 -23.25 20.15
C SER A 308 -16.68 -24.02 20.44
N HIS A 309 -16.75 -25.32 20.13
CA HIS A 309 -17.95 -26.13 20.35
C HIS A 309 -18.13 -26.63 21.80
N TYR A 310 -17.05 -27.03 22.47
CA TYR A 310 -17.13 -27.69 23.78
C TYR A 310 -16.68 -26.80 24.94
N VAL A 311 -15.71 -25.89 24.72
CA VAL A 311 -15.16 -25.02 25.78
C VAL A 311 -15.79 -23.63 25.76
N GLY A 312 -16.11 -23.10 24.58
CA GLY A 312 -16.83 -21.84 24.40
C GLY A 312 -18.11 -21.73 25.26
N PRO A 313 -18.99 -22.75 25.29
CA PRO A 313 -20.21 -22.72 26.12
C PRO A 313 -19.96 -22.80 27.63
N LEU A 314 -18.78 -23.23 28.08
CA LEU A 314 -18.42 -23.34 29.51
C LEU A 314 -17.96 -22.01 30.10
N PHE A 315 -17.39 -21.11 29.29
CA PHE A 315 -16.88 -19.80 29.72
C PHE A 315 -17.73 -18.63 29.24
N PHE A 316 -18.36 -18.77 28.08
CA PHE A 316 -19.31 -17.80 27.56
C PHE A 316 -20.70 -18.44 27.63
N ALA A 317 -21.43 -18.14 28.71
CA ALA A 317 -22.85 -18.38 28.70
C ALA A 317 -23.43 -17.63 27.50
N PRO A 318 -24.14 -18.29 26.56
CA PRO A 318 -24.90 -17.53 25.58
C PRO A 318 -25.79 -16.59 26.37
N ILE A 319 -25.75 -15.29 26.04
CA ILE A 319 -26.77 -14.37 26.53
C ILE A 319 -28.08 -15.02 26.12
N LYS A 320 -28.79 -15.61 27.08
CA LYS A 320 -30.16 -16.05 26.85
C LYS A 320 -30.84 -14.79 26.38
N ALA A 321 -31.26 -14.77 25.11
CA ALA A 321 -32.28 -13.84 24.69
C ALA A 321 -33.37 -14.01 25.75
N VAL A 322 -33.56 -12.97 26.56
CA VAL A 322 -34.69 -12.91 27.47
C VAL A 322 -35.87 -13.20 26.57
N PRO A 323 -36.62 -14.31 26.75
CA PRO A 323 -37.87 -14.43 26.05
C PRO A 323 -38.63 -13.17 26.46
N ASP A 324 -38.89 -12.29 25.49
CA ASP A 324 -39.79 -11.18 25.67
C ASP A 324 -41.08 -11.86 26.10
N ALA A 325 -41.31 -11.89 27.41
CA ALA A 325 -42.50 -12.47 27.99
C ALA A 325 -43.59 -11.61 27.38
N SER A 326 -44.31 -12.16 26.41
CA SER A 326 -45.39 -11.48 25.72
C SER A 326 -46.34 -10.96 26.79
N GLN A 327 -46.16 -9.71 27.19
CA GLN A 327 -47.07 -9.07 28.11
C GLN A 327 -48.43 -9.14 27.42
N PRO A 328 -49.49 -9.60 28.10
CA PRO A 328 -50.79 -9.71 27.49
C PRO A 328 -51.17 -8.32 26.94
N VAL A 329 -51.30 -8.26 25.62
CA VAL A 329 -51.60 -7.02 24.89
C VAL A 329 -52.94 -6.48 25.40
N LYS A 330 -52.89 -5.37 26.16
CA LYS A 330 -54.11 -4.73 26.68
C LYS A 330 -54.59 -3.71 25.67
N TYR A 331 -55.70 -4.01 25.01
CA TYR A 331 -56.33 -3.08 24.07
C TYR A 331 -57.11 -2.01 24.84
N SER A 332 -57.02 -0.76 24.38
CA SER A 332 -57.80 0.35 24.92
C SER A 332 -59.29 0.13 24.69
N GLU A 333 -60.08 0.12 25.76
CA GLU A 333 -61.56 0.02 25.68
C GLU A 333 -62.21 1.39 25.38
N THR A 334 -61.48 2.48 25.60
CA THR A 334 -62.00 3.86 25.49
C THR A 334 -61.64 4.55 24.18
N VAL A 335 -60.58 4.11 23.50
CA VAL A 335 -60.05 4.79 22.31
C VAL A 335 -59.72 3.77 21.22
N THR A 336 -60.26 3.97 20.02
CA THR A 336 -60.02 3.13 18.85
C THR A 336 -59.23 3.88 17.77
N GLY A 337 -58.54 3.16 16.89
CA GLY A 337 -57.84 3.76 15.76
C GLY A 337 -58.80 4.08 14.60
N LYS A 338 -58.79 5.31 14.10
CA LYS A 338 -59.58 5.75 12.94
C LYS A 338 -58.83 5.66 11.62
N GLY A 339 -57.52 5.84 11.65
CA GLY A 339 -56.66 5.72 10.46
C GLY A 339 -55.20 5.94 10.80
N TYR A 340 -54.32 5.72 9.84
CA TYR A 340 -52.91 6.03 9.97
C TYR A 340 -52.39 6.65 8.69
N PHE A 341 -51.25 7.33 8.76
CA PHE A 341 -50.49 7.74 7.59
C PHE A 341 -49.01 7.54 7.85
N SER A 342 -48.27 7.27 6.77
CA SER A 342 -46.83 7.08 6.79
C SER A 342 -46.18 8.23 6.02
N ASN A 343 -45.26 8.96 6.66
CA ASN A 343 -44.47 10.01 6.02
C ASN A 343 -42.98 9.78 6.31
N ALA A 344 -42.17 9.61 5.26
CA ALA A 344 -40.72 9.50 5.31
C ALA A 344 -40.17 8.51 6.38
N GLY A 345 -40.84 7.36 6.54
CA GLY A 345 -40.44 6.32 7.52
C GLY A 345 -41.00 6.49 8.94
N SER A 346 -41.77 7.55 9.20
CA SER A 346 -42.52 7.73 10.44
C SER A 346 -44.00 7.44 10.21
N VAL A 347 -44.58 6.59 11.07
CA VAL A 347 -46.02 6.29 11.06
C VAL A 347 -46.69 7.14 12.12
N SER A 348 -47.82 7.76 11.80
CA SER A 348 -48.68 8.45 12.76
C SER A 348 -50.08 7.86 12.70
N VAL A 349 -50.67 7.61 13.85
CA VAL A 349 -52.02 7.05 13.99
C VAL A 349 -52.99 8.11 14.50
N VAL A 350 -54.19 8.13 13.93
CA VAL A 350 -55.31 8.99 14.32
C VAL A 350 -56.24 8.19 15.23
N LEU A 351 -56.44 8.70 16.45
CA LEU A 351 -57.29 8.08 17.46
C LEU A 351 -58.75 8.58 17.36
N SER A 352 -59.69 7.83 17.93
CA SER A 352 -61.12 8.12 17.88
C SER A 352 -61.48 9.47 18.52
N ASP A 353 -60.70 9.89 19.51
CA ASP A 353 -60.78 11.16 20.22
C ASP A 353 -60.09 12.34 19.49
N GLY A 354 -59.58 12.10 18.28
CA GLY A 354 -58.99 13.13 17.42
C GLY A 354 -57.49 13.39 17.66
N ARG A 355 -56.85 12.68 18.60
CA ARG A 355 -55.41 12.82 18.83
C ARG A 355 -54.60 12.12 17.73
N LEU A 356 -53.46 12.75 17.39
CA LEU A 356 -52.44 12.18 16.52
C LEU A 356 -51.27 11.68 17.39
N VAL A 357 -50.91 10.40 17.26
CA VAL A 357 -49.84 9.79 18.06
C VAL A 357 -48.86 9.05 17.16
N SER A 358 -47.57 9.18 17.44
CA SER A 358 -46.52 8.36 16.84
C SER A 358 -46.35 7.09 17.69
N PRO A 359 -46.70 5.90 17.19
CA PRO A 359 -46.70 4.69 17.99
C PRO A 359 -45.28 4.17 18.22
N LEU A 360 -45.07 3.54 19.39
CA LEU A 360 -43.81 2.88 19.74
C LEU A 360 -43.57 1.63 18.88
N ARG A 361 -44.66 0.92 18.56
CA ARG A 361 -44.67 -0.26 17.67
C ARG A 361 -45.93 -0.19 16.80
N PHE A 362 -45.77 -0.51 15.52
CA PHE A 362 -46.88 -0.52 14.54
C PHE A 362 -46.87 -1.82 13.75
N LYS A 363 -48.05 -2.44 13.60
CA LYS A 363 -48.25 -3.64 12.79
C LYS A 363 -49.46 -3.43 11.89
N SER A 364 -49.29 -3.54 10.57
CA SER A 364 -50.40 -3.56 9.61
C SER A 364 -50.58 -4.98 9.05
N GLY A 365 -51.84 -5.37 8.81
CA GLY A 365 -52.21 -6.65 8.25
C GLY A 365 -53.50 -6.59 7.43
N PRO A 366 -53.92 -7.71 6.83
CA PRO A 366 -55.08 -7.74 5.93
C PRO A 366 -56.41 -7.40 6.59
N ALA A 367 -56.53 -7.60 7.91
CA ALA A 367 -57.74 -7.35 8.70
C ALA A 367 -57.76 -5.96 9.36
N GLY A 368 -56.73 -5.13 9.16
CA GLY A 368 -56.57 -3.84 9.82
C GLY A 368 -55.15 -3.63 10.37
N TRP A 369 -55.00 -2.70 11.29
CA TRP A 369 -53.71 -2.35 11.89
C TRP A 369 -53.81 -2.24 13.40
N GLU A 370 -52.70 -2.49 14.07
CA GLU A 370 -52.55 -2.39 15.52
C GLU A 370 -51.32 -1.54 15.85
N ALA A 371 -51.48 -0.63 16.81
CA ALA A 371 -50.43 0.29 17.21
C ALA A 371 -50.32 0.39 18.73
N GLU A 372 -49.08 0.43 19.23
CA GLU A 372 -48.78 0.66 20.64
C GLU A 372 -48.60 2.16 20.88
N ILE A 373 -49.53 2.77 21.61
CA ILE A 373 -49.55 4.23 21.85
C ILE A 373 -48.79 4.64 23.11
N SER A 374 -48.63 3.71 24.06
CA SER A 374 -47.79 3.82 25.26
C SER A 374 -47.43 2.41 25.71
N GLU A 375 -46.39 2.24 26.53
CA GLU A 375 -45.92 0.92 26.98
C GLU A 375 -47.07 0.01 27.43
N GLY A 376 -47.30 -1.07 26.67
CA GLY A 376 -48.33 -2.08 26.96
C GLY A 376 -49.78 -1.73 26.57
N LEU A 377 -50.07 -0.53 26.06
CA LEU A 377 -51.41 -0.10 25.65
C LEU A 377 -51.55 -0.05 24.12
N TRP A 378 -52.46 -0.88 23.59
CA TRP A 378 -52.63 -1.05 22.15
C TRP A 378 -53.97 -0.53 21.66
N VAL A 379 -54.00 -0.03 20.43
CA VAL A 379 -55.22 0.36 19.73
C VAL A 379 -55.33 -0.40 18.41
N LYS A 380 -56.56 -0.74 18.02
CA LYS A 380 -56.86 -1.34 16.72
C LYS A 380 -57.56 -0.32 15.83
N GLY A 381 -57.19 -0.28 14.56
CA GLY A 381 -57.94 0.40 13.52
C GLY A 381 -58.33 -0.56 12.41
N GLY A 382 -59.46 -0.27 11.76
CA GLY A 382 -59.94 -1.05 10.61
C GLY A 382 -58.96 -1.00 9.44
N ALA A 383 -59.12 -1.94 8.51
CA ALA A 383 -58.45 -1.87 7.21
C ALA A 383 -58.88 -0.57 6.50
N GLN A 384 -57.89 0.19 6.01
CA GLN A 384 -58.13 1.35 5.14
C GLN A 384 -58.37 0.91 3.71
#